data_AF-A0A4Z0ET01-F1
#
_entry.id   AF-A0A4Z0ET01-F1
#
_cell.length_a   1.000
_cell.length_b   1.000
_cell.length_c   1.000
_cell.angle_alpha   90.00
_cell.angle_beta   90.00
_cell.angle_gamma   90.00
#
_symmetry.space_group_name_H-M   'P 1'
#
loop_
_entity.id
_entity.type
_entity.pdbx_description
1 polymer ?
#
loop_
_entity_poly.entity_id
_entity_poly.type
_entity_poly.pdbx_seq_one_letter_code
_entity_poly.pdbx_strand_id
1 'polypeptide(L)'
;MDQEQLARQMHGVVYTQRKLSYLQEKLTEALAFNPVPLALGQRTLTVANVVAASEHEQRMNEAIEEIAQEEATLKHMTESLLNVIPEIIKNLIRKGMPLVADWQKDGIASLALVYEKQRFIIIPDNELD
;
A
#
# COMPACT_ATOMS: atom_id res chain seq x y z
N MET A 1 -1.24 -9.12 -24.10
CA MET A 1 -1.65 -9.37 -22.72
C MET A 1 -3.05 -9.95 -22.78
N ASP A 2 -3.27 -11.12 -22.18
CA ASP A 2 -4.60 -11.69 -22.03
C ASP A 2 -5.30 -11.11 -20.78
N GLN A 3 -6.61 -11.30 -20.67
CA GLN A 3 -7.41 -10.78 -19.56
C GLN A 3 -6.98 -11.36 -18.20
N GLU A 4 -6.51 -12.61 -18.18
CA GLU A 4 -6.03 -13.30 -16.99
C GLU A 4 -4.70 -12.70 -16.48
N GLN A 5 -3.80 -12.31 -17.39
CA GLN A 5 -2.55 -11.65 -17.08
C GLN A 5 -2.78 -10.24 -16.55
N LEU A 6 -3.72 -9.50 -17.15
CA LEU A 6 -4.13 -8.18 -16.66
C LEU A 6 -4.68 -8.26 -15.23
N ALA A 7 -5.62 -9.17 -14.98
CA ALA A 7 -6.22 -9.37 -13.67
C ALA A 7 -5.18 -9.74 -12.61
N ARG A 8 -4.24 -10.64 -12.93
CA ARG A 8 -3.13 -11.01 -12.02
C ARG A 8 -2.24 -9.82 -11.68
N GLN A 9 -1.92 -8.98 -12.67
CA GLN A 9 -1.11 -7.78 -12.43
C GLN A 9 -1.86 -6.76 -11.57
N MET A 10 -3.14 -6.53 -11.85
CA MET A 10 -3.99 -5.65 -11.03
C MET A 10 -4.12 -6.16 -9.59
N HIS A 11 -4.30 -7.47 -9.40
CA HIS A 11 -4.34 -8.09 -8.08
C HIS A 11 -3.01 -7.92 -7.33
N GLY A 12 -1.88 -8.11 -8.02
CA GLY A 12 -0.56 -7.89 -7.44
C GLY A 12 -0.41 -6.46 -6.91
N VAL A 13 -0.84 -5.46 -7.69
CA VAL A 13 -0.83 -4.04 -7.27
C VAL A 13 -1.72 -3.84 -6.04
N VAL A 14 -2.94 -4.36 -6.03
CA VAL A 14 -3.89 -4.23 -4.90
C VAL A 14 -3.35 -4.90 -3.63
N TYR A 15 -2.75 -6.08 -3.75
CA TYR A 15 -2.14 -6.78 -2.63
C TYR A 15 -1.03 -5.94 -2.00
N THR A 16 -0.12 -5.39 -2.81
CA THR A 16 0.98 -4.53 -2.35
C THR A 16 0.44 -3.24 -1.73
N GLN A 17 -0.62 -2.63 -2.30
CA GLN A 17 -1.28 -1.46 -1.70
C GLN A 17 -1.82 -1.76 -0.30
N ARG A 18 -2.52 -2.89 -0.13
CA ARG A 18 -3.06 -3.31 1.16
C ARG A 18 -1.95 -3.59 2.17
N LYS A 19 -0.88 -4.27 1.75
CA LYS A 19 0.30 -4.50 2.59
C LYS A 19 0.90 -3.17 3.06
N LEU A 20 1.09 -2.23 2.13
CA LEU A 20 1.63 -0.91 2.44
C LEU A 20 0.74 -0.13 3.43
N SER A 21 -0.57 -0.10 3.21
CA SER A 21 -1.51 0.56 4.15
C SER A 21 -1.44 -0.05 5.54
N TYR A 22 -1.39 -1.38 5.63
CA TYR A 22 -1.24 -2.07 6.91
C TYR A 22 0.08 -1.72 7.62
N LEU A 23 1.21 -1.68 6.89
CA LEU A 23 2.50 -1.30 7.46
C LEU A 23 2.51 0.16 7.94
N GLN A 24 1.92 1.08 7.17
CA GLN A 24 1.79 2.49 7.56
C GLN A 24 0.92 2.67 8.80
N GLU A 25 -0.18 1.93 8.91
CA GLU A 25 -1.02 1.90 10.12
C GLU A 25 -0.23 1.41 11.33
N LYS A 26 0.53 0.31 11.20
CA LYS A 26 1.39 -0.21 12.27
C LYS A 26 2.51 0.73 12.68
N LEU A 27 3.14 1.42 11.72
CA LEU A 27 4.11 2.47 12.04
C LEU A 27 3.46 3.61 12.83
N THR A 28 2.25 4.02 12.44
CA THR A 28 1.51 5.08 13.14
C THR A 28 1.15 4.67 14.58
N GLU A 29 0.67 3.44 14.77
CA GLU A 29 0.40 2.87 16.11
C GLU A 29 1.65 2.85 16.98
N ALA A 30 2.78 2.44 16.40
CA ALA A 30 4.05 2.34 17.11
C ALA A 30 4.66 3.71 17.46
N LEU A 31 4.55 4.71 16.58
CA LEU A 31 4.98 6.08 16.85
C LEU A 31 4.14 6.75 17.95
N ALA A 32 2.87 6.36 18.09
CA ALA A 32 2.00 6.84 19.16
C ALA A 32 2.31 6.19 20.52
N PHE A 33 3.05 5.08 20.53
CA PHE A 33 3.45 4.40 21.76
C PHE A 33 4.65 5.08 22.39
N ASN A 34 4.57 5.41 23.69
CA ASN A 34 5.73 5.91 24.42
C ASN A 34 6.57 4.71 24.91
N PRO A 35 7.79 4.47 24.37
CA PRO A 35 8.63 3.35 24.78
C PRO A 35 9.24 3.52 26.18
N VAL A 36 9.19 4.73 26.74
CA VAL A 36 9.74 5.06 28.06
C VAL A 36 8.67 5.77 28.90
N PRO A 37 7.71 5.02 29.46
CA PRO A 37 6.82 5.59 30.47
C PRO A 37 7.65 5.88 31.73
N LEU A 38 7.87 7.16 32.04
CA LEU A 38 8.50 7.56 33.30
C LEU A 38 7.54 7.26 34.45
N ALA A 39 8.02 6.54 35.47
CA ALA A 39 7.23 6.31 36.68
C ALA A 39 7.01 7.63 37.45
N LEU A 40 5.90 7.71 38.18
CA LEU A 40 5.54 8.92 38.94
C LEU A 40 6.64 9.23 39.98
N GLY A 41 7.29 10.40 39.85
CA GLY A 41 8.40 10.81 40.72
C GLY A 41 9.80 10.46 40.21
N GLN A 42 9.93 9.76 39.08
CA GLN A 42 11.23 9.49 38.45
C GLN A 42 11.76 10.73 37.73
N ARG A 43 12.89 11.27 38.20
CA ARG A 43 13.50 12.50 37.65
C ARG A 43 14.68 12.24 36.69
N THR A 44 15.13 10.99 36.59
CA THR A 44 16.29 10.60 35.80
C THR A 44 16.00 9.35 34.96
N LEU A 45 16.56 9.33 33.74
CA LEU A 45 16.54 8.16 32.88
C LEU A 45 17.48 7.09 33.43
N THR A 46 17.01 5.84 33.46
CA THR A 46 17.87 4.69 33.74
C THR A 46 18.51 4.18 32.45
N VAL A 47 19.56 3.37 32.57
CA VAL A 47 20.15 2.65 31.43
C VAL A 47 19.09 1.82 30.71
N ALA A 48 18.17 1.17 31.43
CA ALA A 48 17.08 0.41 30.84
C ALA A 48 16.13 1.29 30.01
N ASN A 49 15.89 2.54 30.41
CA ASN A 49 15.09 3.49 29.64
C ASN A 49 15.79 3.88 28.32
N VAL A 50 17.11 4.10 28.36
CA VAL A 50 17.89 4.43 27.15
C VAL A 50 17.92 3.26 26.18
N VAL A 51 18.12 2.03 26.68
CA VAL A 51 18.09 0.81 25.86
C VAL A 51 16.72 0.61 25.22
N ALA A 52 15.64 0.72 25.99
CA ALA A 52 14.28 0.58 25.47
C ALA A 52 13.94 1.63 24.39
N ALA A 53 14.40 2.88 24.56
CA ALA A 53 14.24 3.93 23.55
C ALA A 53 15.03 3.61 22.28
N SER A 54 16.27 3.15 22.40
CA SER A 54 17.13 2.81 21.26
C SER A 54 16.59 1.60 20.48
N GLU A 55 16.12 0.55 21.16
CA GLU A 55 15.49 -0.62 20.51
C GLU A 55 14.17 -0.26 19.83
N HIS A 56 13.43 0.71 20.38
CA HIS A 56 12.21 1.22 19.74
C HIS A 56 12.55 2.04 18.49
N GLU A 57 13.54 2.93 18.56
CA GLU A 57 14.02 3.70 17.42
C GLU A 57 14.53 2.80 16.29
N GLN A 58 15.31 1.76 16.62
CA GLN A 58 15.78 0.80 15.62
C GLN A 58 14.61 0.10 14.89
N ARG A 59 13.63 -0.40 15.64
CA ARG A 59 12.43 -1.02 15.05
C ARG A 59 11.62 -0.05 14.19
N MET A 60 11.61 1.23 14.55
CA MET A 60 10.95 2.25 13.73
C MET A 60 11.68 2.49 12.42
N ASN A 61 13.01 2.56 12.45
CA ASN A 61 13.80 2.69 11.23
C ASN A 61 13.65 1.47 10.32
N GLU A 62 13.65 0.26 10.88
CA GLU A 62 13.39 -0.98 10.11
C GLU A 62 12.00 -0.97 9.45
N ALA A 63 10.96 -0.54 10.17
CA ALA A 63 9.60 -0.42 9.60
C ALA A 63 9.51 0.65 8.51
N ILE A 64 10.19 1.79 8.69
CA ILE A 64 10.26 2.86 7.68
C ILE A 64 10.96 2.36 6.42
N GLU A 65 12.06 1.60 6.56
CA GLU A 65 12.76 1.00 5.43
C GLU A 65 11.89 -0.03 4.69
N GLU A 66 11.15 -0.89 5.40
CA GLU A 66 10.21 -1.83 4.77
C GLU A 66 9.12 -1.08 3.99
N ILE A 67 8.53 -0.03 4.57
CA ILE A 67 7.52 0.80 3.91
C ILE A 67 8.08 1.41 2.62
N ALA A 68 9.30 1.97 2.68
CA ALA A 68 9.92 2.57 1.50
C ALA A 68 10.16 1.56 0.37
N GLN A 69 10.53 0.32 0.71
CA GLN A 69 10.69 -0.77 -0.27
C GLN A 69 9.34 -1.18 -0.89
N GLU A 70 8.28 -1.27 -0.09
CA GLU A 70 6.94 -1.57 -0.58
C GLU A 70 6.36 -0.45 -1.45
N GLU A 71 6.61 0.82 -1.12
CA GLU A 71 6.25 1.97 -1.96
C GLU A 71 6.95 1.93 -3.33
N ALA A 72 8.24 1.61 -3.35
CA ALA A 72 9.00 1.44 -4.59
C ALA A 72 8.46 0.28 -5.43
N THR A 73 8.14 -0.85 -4.78
CA THR A 73 7.56 -2.03 -5.44
C THR A 73 6.19 -1.71 -6.03
N LEU A 74 5.32 -1.06 -5.27
CA LEU A 74 4.00 -0.63 -5.71
C LEU A 74 4.09 0.28 -6.94
N LYS A 75 4.97 1.28 -6.89
CA LYS A 75 5.21 2.21 -8.01
C LYS A 75 5.65 1.44 -9.26
N HIS A 76 6.63 0.56 -9.13
CA HIS A 76 7.15 -0.24 -10.24
C HIS A 76 6.06 -1.13 -10.87
N MET A 77 5.28 -1.84 -10.04
CA MET A 77 4.19 -2.71 -10.52
C MET A 77 3.11 -1.90 -11.24
N THR A 78 2.74 -0.74 -10.69
CA THR A 78 1.74 0.14 -11.30
C THR A 78 2.23 0.70 -12.64
N GLU A 79 3.47 1.18 -12.72
CA GLU A 79 4.07 1.68 -13.96
C GLU A 79 4.18 0.57 -15.02
N SER A 80 4.58 -0.64 -14.61
CA SER A 80 4.64 -1.81 -15.50
C SER A 80 3.27 -2.14 -16.08
N LEU A 81 2.22 -2.17 -15.24
CA LEU A 81 0.84 -2.35 -15.67
C LEU A 81 0.40 -1.26 -16.65
N LEU A 82 0.71 0.00 -16.37
CA LEU A 82 0.33 1.11 -17.26
C LEU A 82 1.08 1.05 -18.60
N ASN A 83 2.32 0.59 -18.63
CA ASN A 83 3.11 0.52 -19.86
C ASN A 83 2.59 -0.54 -20.85
N VAL A 84 1.96 -1.61 -20.35
CA VAL A 84 1.40 -2.67 -21.21
C VAL A 84 0.00 -2.37 -21.72
N ILE A 85 -0.71 -1.41 -21.11
CA ILE A 85 -2.05 -1.00 -21.54
C ILE A 85 -1.96 -0.09 -22.78
N PRO A 86 -2.68 -0.39 -23.88
CA PRO A 86 -2.74 0.48 -25.04
C PRO A 86 -3.23 1.90 -24.71
N GLU A 87 -2.65 2.92 -25.34
CA GLU A 87 -3.02 4.32 -25.12
C GLU A 87 -4.50 4.61 -25.39
N ILE A 88 -5.11 3.88 -26.33
CA ILE A 88 -6.56 3.99 -26.60
C ILE A 88 -7.36 3.64 -25.34
N ILE A 89 -6.98 2.57 -24.62
CA ILE A 89 -7.67 2.17 -23.39
C ILE A 89 -7.45 3.22 -22.29
N LYS A 90 -6.21 3.73 -22.13
CA LYS A 90 -5.94 4.82 -21.17
C LYS A 90 -6.80 6.04 -21.44
N ASN A 91 -7.00 6.40 -22.71
CA ASN A 91 -7.85 7.52 -23.11
C ASN A 91 -9.33 7.27 -22.82
N LEU A 92 -9.81 6.03 -22.93
CA LEU A 92 -11.18 5.67 -22.54
C LEU A 92 -11.36 5.81 -21.02
N ILE A 93 -10.40 5.33 -20.23
CA ILE A 93 -10.41 5.48 -18.77
C ILE A 93 -10.40 6.95 -18.35
N ARG A 94 -9.57 7.79 -18.98
CA ARG A 94 -9.55 9.25 -18.74
C ARG A 94 -10.88 9.94 -19.08
N LYS A 95 -11.69 9.36 -19.97
CA LYS A 95 -13.04 9.83 -20.32
C LYS A 95 -14.13 9.31 -19.37
N GLY A 96 -13.76 8.55 -18.33
CA GLY A 96 -14.68 8.01 -17.33
C GLY A 96 -15.11 6.56 -17.58
N MET A 97 -14.50 5.84 -18.54
CA MET A 97 -14.81 4.42 -18.75
C MET A 97 -13.81 3.52 -18.00
N PRO A 98 -14.18 2.91 -16.86
CA PRO A 98 -13.27 2.03 -16.13
C PRO A 98 -12.85 0.83 -16.99
N LEU A 99 -11.61 0.36 -16.81
CA LEU A 99 -11.18 -0.92 -17.35
C LEU A 99 -11.38 -1.99 -16.28
N VAL A 100 -12.33 -2.88 -16.51
CA VAL A 100 -12.67 -3.95 -15.57
C VAL A 100 -11.95 -5.23 -15.97
N ALA A 101 -11.23 -5.82 -15.02
CA ALA A 101 -10.68 -7.16 -15.11
C ALA A 101 -11.56 -8.11 -14.30
N ASP A 102 -12.37 -8.91 -15.01
CA ASP A 102 -13.20 -9.96 -14.40
C ASP A 102 -12.37 -11.24 -14.19
N TRP A 103 -12.38 -11.76 -12.96
CA TRP A 103 -11.70 -12.99 -12.56
C TRP A 103 -12.68 -13.98 -11.93
N GLN A 104 -13.20 -14.89 -12.74
CA GLN A 104 -14.24 -15.82 -12.31
C GLN A 104 -13.73 -17.04 -11.51
N LYS A 105 -12.41 -17.24 -11.42
CA LYS A 105 -11.86 -18.54 -10.96
C LYS A 105 -11.77 -18.73 -9.46
N ASP A 106 -11.74 -17.64 -8.67
CA ASP A 106 -11.40 -17.72 -7.23
C ASP A 106 -12.36 -16.93 -6.31
N GLY A 107 -13.56 -16.54 -6.79
CA GLY A 107 -14.52 -15.76 -5.98
C GLY A 107 -14.04 -14.34 -5.64
N ILE A 108 -13.01 -13.85 -6.35
CA ILE A 108 -12.47 -12.51 -6.22
C ILE A 108 -13.37 -11.56 -7.01
N ALA A 109 -13.85 -10.50 -6.36
CA ALA A 109 -14.61 -9.44 -7.02
C ALA A 109 -13.80 -8.87 -8.21
N SER A 110 -14.48 -8.55 -9.30
CA SER A 110 -13.88 -7.84 -10.43
C SER A 110 -13.10 -6.63 -9.95
N LEU A 111 -11.99 -6.31 -10.60
CA LEU A 111 -11.18 -5.13 -10.29
C LEU A 111 -11.31 -4.11 -11.41
N ALA A 112 -11.55 -2.84 -11.07
CA ALA A 112 -11.65 -1.74 -12.01
C ALA A 112 -10.41 -0.84 -11.91
N LEU A 113 -9.79 -0.56 -13.06
CA LEU A 113 -8.78 0.48 -13.21
C LEU A 113 -9.48 1.78 -13.62
N VAL A 114 -9.43 2.77 -12.75
CA VAL A 114 -10.06 4.10 -12.90
C VAL A 114 -9.00 5.20 -12.93
N TYR A 115 -9.34 6.36 -13.49
CA TYR A 115 -8.50 7.55 -13.45
C TYR A 115 -9.18 8.61 -12.57
N GLU A 116 -8.59 8.90 -11.42
CA GLU A 116 -9.12 9.86 -10.44
C GLU A 116 -7.98 10.69 -9.86
N LYS A 117 -8.21 11.98 -9.58
CA LYS A 117 -7.22 12.88 -8.94
C LYS A 117 -5.84 12.85 -9.65
N GLN A 118 -5.85 12.85 -10.98
CA GLN A 118 -4.67 12.81 -11.84
C GLN A 118 -3.83 11.52 -11.78
N ARG A 119 -4.34 10.43 -11.19
CA ARG A 119 -3.66 9.14 -11.06
C ARG A 119 -4.57 7.98 -11.47
N PHE A 120 -3.95 6.87 -11.89
CA PHE A 120 -4.68 5.62 -12.08
C PHE A 120 -4.81 4.90 -10.74
N ILE A 121 -6.01 4.42 -10.42
CA ILE A 121 -6.34 3.72 -9.17
C ILE A 121 -7.01 2.41 -9.54
N ILE A 122 -6.74 1.35 -8.79
CA ILE A 122 -7.40 0.05 -8.93
C ILE A 122 -8.34 -0.09 -7.73
N ILE A 123 -9.61 -0.31 -8.00
CA ILE A 123 -10.65 -0.47 -6.98
C ILE A 123 -11.42 -1.77 -7.22
N PRO A 124 -12.03 -2.36 -6.19
CA PRO A 124 -13.06 -3.37 -6.37
C PRO A 124 -14.20 -2.81 -7.24
N ASP A 125 -14.65 -3.58 -8.23
CA ASP A 125 -15.72 -3.18 -9.17
C ASP A 125 -17.08 -3.03 -8.49
N ASN A 126 -17.26 -3.63 -7.30
CA ASN A 126 -18.44 -3.47 -6.45
C ASN A 126 -18.45 -2.18 -5.62
N GLU A 127 -17.42 -1.34 -5.71
CA GLU A 127 -17.34 -0.01 -5.06
C GLU A 127 -17.61 1.16 -6.05
N LEU A 128 -18.03 0.85 -7.29
CA LEU A 128 -18.28 1.85 -8.34
C LEU A 128 -19.69 2.47 -8.36
N ASP A 129 -20.53 2.16 -7.36
CA ASP A 129 -21.90 2.69 -7.21
C ASP A 129 -21.96 4.17 -6.78
#